data_AF-A0A1F8U4W5-F1
#
_entry.id   AF-A0A1F8U4W5-F1
#
_cell.length_a   1.000
_cell.length_b   1.000
_cell.length_c   1.000
_cell.angle_alpha   90.00
_cell.angle_beta   90.00
_cell.angle_gamma   90.00
#
_symmetry.space_group_name_H-M   'P 1'
#
loop_
_entity.id
_entity.type
_entity.pdbx_description
1 polymer ?
#
loop_
_entity_poly.entity_id
_entity_poly.type
_entity_poly.pdbx_seq_one_letter_code
_entity_poly.pdbx_strand_id
1 'polypeptide(L)'
;MTAFRQKVTVKRGGVINLRSQSLKAGDTAEVIVLVENGKKKAKTMTAADLLQSNLFGIWADRKDIGDSLEFARSLRRQAEQRGKTQ
;
A
#
# COMPACT_ATOMS: atom_id res chain seq x y z
N MET A 1 -0.75 -31.27 18.01
CA MET A 1 0.22 -30.39 17.32
C MET A 1 0.16 -29.03 17.99
N THR A 2 1.29 -28.48 18.43
CA THR A 2 1.33 -27.22 19.21
C THR A 2 2.10 -26.17 18.42
N ALA A 3 1.57 -24.95 18.30
CA ALA A 3 2.19 -23.86 17.56
C ALA A 3 2.72 -22.78 18.51
N PHE A 4 3.88 -22.20 18.17
CA PHE A 4 4.49 -21.09 18.88
C PHE A 4 4.75 -19.95 17.90
N ARG A 5 4.41 -18.71 18.27
CA ARG A 5 4.63 -17.52 17.43
C ARG A 5 5.83 -16.74 17.94
N GLN A 6 6.82 -16.52 17.06
CA GLN A 6 7.93 -15.60 17.31
C GLN A 6 7.93 -14.48 16.25
N LYS A 7 7.90 -13.22 16.70
CA LYS A 7 8.06 -12.07 15.81
C LYS A 7 9.53 -11.70 15.71
N VAL A 8 10.06 -11.64 14.49
CA VAL A 8 11.45 -11.28 14.22
C VAL A 8 11.49 -10.22 13.12
N THR A 9 12.32 -9.20 13.29
CA THR A 9 12.60 -8.25 12.20
C THR A 9 13.66 -8.85 11.30
N VAL A 10 13.33 -9.05 10.02
CA VAL A 10 14.26 -9.58 9.03
C VAL A 10 15.31 -8.51 8.72
N LYS A 11 16.57 -8.82 9.03
CA LYS A 11 17.71 -7.93 8.72
C LYS A 11 18.17 -8.14 7.27
N ARG A 12 19.10 -7.29 6.82
CA ARG A 12 19.73 -7.39 5.50
C ARG A 12 20.30 -8.81 5.31
N GLY A 13 19.97 -9.43 4.17
CA GLY A 13 20.35 -10.82 3.86
C GLY A 13 19.23 -11.85 4.07
N GLY A 14 18.10 -11.48 4.71
CA GLY A 14 16.90 -12.33 4.71
C GLY A 14 16.93 -13.55 5.62
N VAL A 15 17.99 -13.73 6.43
CA VAL A 15 18.15 -14.91 7.29
C VAL A 15 17.33 -14.77 8.58
N ILE A 16 16.55 -15.80 8.89
CA ILE A 16 15.76 -15.94 10.13
C ILE A 16 16.30 -17.14 10.91
N ASN A 17 16.81 -16.90 12.11
CA ASN A 17 17.26 -17.97 13.02
C ASN A 17 16.15 -18.30 14.01
N LEU A 18 15.59 -19.50 13.93
CA LEU A 18 14.59 -20.01 14.87
C LEU A 18 15.29 -20.86 15.94
N ARG A 19 15.23 -20.43 17.20
CA ARG A 19 15.68 -21.23 18.35
C ARG A 19 14.48 -21.57 19.21
N SER A 20 14.25 -22.86 19.43
CA SER A 20 13.22 -23.34 20.34
C SER A 20 13.85 -24.04 21.54
N GLN A 21 13.33 -23.77 22.74
CA GLN A 21 13.66 -24.51 23.96
C GLN A 21 12.75 -25.74 24.15
N SER A 22 11.65 -25.83 23.40
CA SER A 22 10.64 -26.88 23.53
C SER A 22 10.81 -28.04 22.55
N LEU A 23 11.58 -27.85 21.47
CA LEU A 23 11.85 -28.90 20.47
C LEU A 23 13.01 -29.77 20.94
N LYS A 24 12.84 -31.09 20.85
CA LYS A 24 13.83 -32.10 21.18
C LYS A 24 14.27 -32.86 19.93
N ALA A 25 15.42 -33.53 20.01
CA ALA A 25 15.89 -34.38 18.93
C ALA A 25 14.88 -35.51 18.66
N GLY A 26 14.51 -35.68 17.39
CA GLY A 26 13.49 -36.65 16.96
C GLY A 26 12.09 -36.06 16.77
N ASP A 27 11.85 -34.83 17.21
CA ASP A 27 10.57 -34.16 16.97
C ASP A 27 10.40 -33.78 15.49
N THR A 28 9.20 -34.00 14.95
CA THR A 28 8.81 -33.48 13.63
C THR A 28 8.09 -32.15 13.83
N ALA A 29 8.53 -31.10 13.12
CA ALA A 29 7.95 -29.76 13.22
C ALA A 29 7.59 -29.19 11.84
N GLU A 30 6.45 -28.52 11.76
CA GLU A 30 6.04 -27.70 10.62
C GLU A 30 6.36 -26.23 10.89
N VAL A 31 6.93 -25.53 9.91
CA VAL A 31 7.32 -24.12 10.03
C VAL A 31 6.49 -23.27 9.07
N ILE A 32 5.72 -22.34 9.62
CA ILE A 32 4.94 -21.36 8.85
C ILE A 32 5.57 -19.98 9.02
N VAL A 33 5.98 -19.36 7.90
CA VAL A 33 6.55 -18.01 7.88
C VAL A 33 5.50 -17.02 7.40
N LEU A 34 5.11 -16.08 8.28
CA LEU A 34 4.24 -14.96 7.93
C LEU A 34 5.07 -13.68 7.80
N VAL A 35 5.08 -13.10 6.60
CA VAL A 35 5.78 -11.83 6.32
C VAL A 35 4.77 -10.68 6.40
N GLU A 36 4.84 -9.89 7.46
CA GLU A 36 4.13 -8.61 7.54
C GLU A 36 4.90 -7.60 6.69
N ASN A 37 4.52 -7.46 5.42
CA ASN A 37 5.11 -6.45 4.55
C ASN A 37 4.59 -5.08 5.02
N GLY A 38 5.43 -4.35 5.75
CA GLY A 38 5.08 -3.04 6.30
C GLY A 38 4.82 -2.06 5.17
N LYS A 39 3.58 -2.03 4.64
CA LYS A 39 3.09 -0.82 3.99
C LYS A 39 3.33 0.28 5.02
N LYS A 40 4.26 1.20 4.71
CA LYS A 40 4.49 2.39 5.54
C LYS A 40 3.09 2.91 5.86
N LYS A 41 2.72 2.95 7.15
CA LYS A 41 1.45 3.54 7.53
C LYS A 41 1.42 4.90 6.85
N ALA A 42 0.44 5.11 5.98
CA ALA A 42 0.28 6.40 5.32
C ALA A 42 0.27 7.43 6.45
N LYS A 43 1.22 8.37 6.40
CA LYS A 43 1.30 9.42 7.41
C LYS A 43 -0.06 10.12 7.40
N THR A 44 -0.72 10.19 8.55
CA THR A 44 -1.93 11.01 8.66
C THR A 44 -1.51 12.45 8.39
N MET A 45 -2.02 13.03 7.31
CA MET A 45 -1.77 14.41 6.91
C MET A 45 -3.06 15.21 7.07
N THR A 46 -2.92 16.46 7.48
CA THR A 46 -4.02 17.40 7.63
C THR A 46 -4.31 18.11 6.30
N ALA A 47 -5.45 18.81 6.22
CA ALA A 47 -5.72 19.70 5.10
C ALA A 47 -4.67 20.82 4.97
N ALA A 48 -4.08 21.26 6.09
CA ALA A 48 -2.99 22.24 6.08
C ALA A 48 -1.71 21.68 5.44
N ASP A 49 -1.37 20.42 5.72
CA ASP A 49 -0.23 19.76 5.06
C ASP A 49 -0.46 19.61 3.54
N LEU A 50 -1.72 19.41 3.12
CA LEU A 50 -2.08 19.35 1.70
C LEU A 50 -1.92 20.72 1.02
N LEU A 51 -2.33 21.81 1.67
CA LEU A 51 -2.13 23.19 1.18
C LEU A 51 -0.65 23.52 0.99
N GLN A 52 0.22 22.99 1.85
CA GLN A 52 1.68 23.16 1.75
C GLN A 52 2.35 22.22 0.74
N SER A 53 1.59 21.30 0.13
CA SER A 53 2.12 20.39 -0.88
C SER A 53 2.06 21.02 -2.28
N ASN A 54 2.95 20.58 -3.16
CA ASN A 54 2.92 20.96 -4.57
C ASN A 54 1.70 20.38 -5.33
N LEU A 55 0.81 19.62 -4.67
CA LEU A 55 -0.41 19.09 -5.26
C LEU A 55 -1.55 20.11 -5.27
N PHE A 56 -1.59 20.98 -4.26
CA PHE A 56 -2.63 22.00 -4.18
C PHE A 56 -2.35 23.11 -5.20
N GLY A 57 -3.37 23.50 -5.96
CA GLY A 57 -3.23 24.56 -6.97
C GLY A 57 -2.69 24.12 -8.33
N ILE A 58 -2.35 22.83 -8.55
CA ILE A 58 -1.89 22.34 -9.87
C ILE A 58 -2.85 22.71 -11.02
N TRP A 59 -4.14 22.83 -10.72
CA TRP A 59 -5.18 23.14 -11.69
C TRP A 59 -5.54 24.63 -11.74
N ALA A 60 -5.02 25.45 -10.83
CA ALA A 60 -5.37 26.86 -10.74
C ALA A 60 -4.94 27.65 -11.98
N ASP A 61 -3.79 27.28 -12.56
CA ASP A 61 -3.21 27.97 -13.73
C ASP A 61 -3.53 27.28 -15.06
N ARG A 62 -4.35 26.21 -15.05
CA ARG A 62 -4.74 25.53 -16.28
C ARG A 62 -5.75 26.35 -17.05
N LYS A 63 -5.27 27.01 -18.11
CA LYS A 63 -6.09 27.83 -19.03
C LYS A 63 -6.67 27.04 -20.19
N ASP A 64 -6.22 25.79 -20.37
CA ASP A 64 -6.70 24.90 -21.42
C ASP A 64 -8.03 24.21 -21.08
N ILE A 65 -8.42 24.24 -19.80
CA ILE A 65 -9.74 23.86 -19.34
C ILE A 65 -10.59 25.13 -19.27
N GLY A 66 -11.54 25.27 -20.19
CA GLY A 66 -12.50 26.36 -20.19
C GLY A 66 -13.58 26.16 -19.12
N ASP A 67 -14.81 25.83 -19.54
CA ASP A 67 -15.88 25.49 -18.59
C ASP A 67 -15.60 24.13 -17.93
N SER A 68 -15.29 24.16 -16.62
CA SER A 68 -14.99 22.98 -15.82
C SER A 68 -16.12 21.93 -15.81
N LEU A 69 -17.39 22.35 -15.86
CA LEU A 69 -18.54 21.46 -15.85
C LEU A 69 -18.67 20.73 -17.19
N GLU A 70 -18.57 21.47 -18.30
CA GLU A 70 -18.61 20.89 -19.64
C GLU A 70 -17.39 19.98 -19.89
N PHE A 71 -16.21 20.40 -19.42
CA PHE A 71 -15.01 19.58 -19.49
C PHE A 71 -15.18 18.27 -18.71
N ALA A 72 -15.68 18.31 -17.47
CA ALA A 72 -15.96 17.12 -16.67
C ALA A 72 -17.01 16.18 -17.32
N ARG A 73 -18.06 16.74 -17.94
CA ARG A 73 -19.05 15.95 -18.70
C ARG A 73 -18.41 15.26 -19.90
N SER A 74 -17.52 15.95 -20.61
CA SER A 74 -16.81 15.37 -21.76
C SER A 74 -15.93 14.18 -21.35
N LEU A 75 -15.17 14.30 -20.24
CA LEU A 75 -14.35 13.22 -19.69
C LEU A 75 -15.19 12.00 -19.30
N ARG A 76 -16.36 12.21 -18.68
CA ARG A 76 -17.28 11.11 -18.33
C ARG A 76 -17.76 10.37 -19.57
N ARG A 77 -18.19 11.08 -20.62
CA ARG A 77 -18.60 10.46 -21.91
C ARG A 77 -17.47 9.65 -22.54
N GLN A 78 -16.24 10.16 -22.51
CA GLN A 78 -15.07 9.44 -23.05
C GLN A 78 -14.77 8.15 -22.26
N ALA A 79 -14.86 8.20 -20.93
CA ALA A 79 -14.67 7.01 -20.09
C ALA A 79 -15.76 5.95 -20.32
N GLU A 80 -17.02 6.37 -20.45
CA GLU A 80 -18.15 5.49 -20.78
C GLU A 80 -17.98 4.81 -22.14
N GLN A 81 -17.43 5.51 -23.14
CA GLN A 81 -17.15 4.92 -24.45
C GLN A 81 -16.02 3.89 -24.39
N ARG A 82 -14.96 4.14 -23.61
CA ARG A 82 -13.87 3.16 -23.41
C ARG A 82 -14.35 1.86 -22.78
N GLY A 83 -15.31 1.93 -21.87
CA GLY A 83 -15.92 0.74 -21.26
C GLY A 83 -16.85 -0.05 -22.19
N LYS A 84 -17.24 0.50 -23.34
CA LYS A 84 -18.10 -0.18 -24.33
C LYS A 84 -17.31 -0.90 -25.42
N THR A 85 -16.00 -0.73 -25.50
CA THR A 85 -15.11 -1.36 -26.50
C THR A 85 -14.27 -2.49 -25.90
N GLN A 86 -14.58 -2.94 -24.68
CA GLN A 86 -14.02 -4.15 -24.05
C GLN A 86 -15.03 -5.28 -24.01
#